data_AF-A0A1F4UNJ6-F1
#
_entry.id   AF-A0A1F4UNJ6-F1
#
_cell.length_a   1.000
_cell.length_b   1.000
_cell.length_c   1.000
_cell.angle_alpha   90.00
_cell.angle_beta   90.00
_cell.angle_gamma   90.00
#
_symmetry.space_group_name_H-M   'P 1'
#
loop_
_entity.id
_entity.type
_entity.pdbx_description
1 polymer ?
#
loop_
_entity_poly.entity_id
_entity_poly.type
_entity_poly.pdbx_seq_one_letter_code
_entity_poly.pdbx_strand_id
1 'polypeptide(L)'
;MPAKKTMSIAQKLFEKGLITYHRTDSFNLSGGFVKLAREFVGITFGEKYLPPKPNFYKTQSKTAQEAHEAIRPTDINYHPGNLKNTDEKKIYSIIYKRVLECQMESALYDQTSVIIKTNKNYEFKANGSIVLFDGWLAVSSYLNLSEEQDGLTILPELHELEIVKLLDLDLTQKFTQPPARYSDASLIKKLEELGIGRPSTYAPTISTILARRYVRKENKYFVPEDVAYVVTDLLVEHFPNIVDYEFTAQMEEDLDEIAGNEKEWVPVIREFYTPFEKILSQKDKELSKKDVTNLGESGEKCPECGENLVFKLGKYGKFLSCSNYPKCTYAKPLEEEKVLDENGDEMKDFGKCPNCENGVFVLKKGRFGKFLACNNYPKCKTTKPFLEKIGMKCPKCNEGEIIVKKAKGRTFYGCSRYPDCDFSSWKNPSIQ
;
A
#
# COMPACT_ATOMS: atom_id res chain seq x y z
N MET A 1 -2.33 -6.20 5.80
CA MET A 1 -3.68 -5.65 5.49
C MET A 1 -3.54 -4.15 5.23
N PRO A 2 -4.30 -3.51 4.31
CA PRO A 2 -4.19 -2.06 4.09
C PRO A 2 -4.55 -1.25 5.35
N ALA A 3 -3.88 -0.11 5.58
CA ALA A 3 -4.05 0.69 6.80
C ALA A 3 -5.52 1.07 7.08
N LYS A 4 -6.25 1.53 6.06
CA LYS A 4 -7.68 1.86 6.17
C LYS A 4 -8.55 0.67 6.61
N LYS A 5 -8.25 -0.53 6.11
CA LYS A 5 -9.00 -1.74 6.47
C LYS A 5 -8.70 -2.14 7.91
N THR A 6 -7.42 -2.11 8.32
CA THR A 6 -6.99 -2.35 9.70
C THR A 6 -7.71 -1.42 10.68
N MET A 7 -7.71 -0.11 10.42
CA MET A 7 -8.38 0.88 11.28
C MET A 7 -9.90 0.68 11.35
N SER A 8 -10.55 0.36 10.24
CA SER A 8 -12.00 0.09 10.24
C SER A 8 -12.37 -1.15 11.07
N ILE A 9 -11.51 -2.17 11.10
CA ILE A 9 -11.73 -3.37 11.92
C ILE A 9 -11.43 -3.07 13.39
N ALA A 10 -10.34 -2.37 13.68
CA ALA A 10 -9.99 -1.97 15.04
C ALA A 10 -11.10 -1.10 15.67
N GLN A 11 -11.69 -0.17 14.91
CA GLN A 11 -12.87 0.59 15.33
C GLN A 11 -14.02 -0.33 15.74
N LYS A 12 -14.35 -1.34 14.93
CA LYS A 12 -15.43 -2.30 15.24
C LYS A 12 -15.13 -3.14 16.49
N LEU A 13 -13.88 -3.56 16.67
CA LEU A 13 -13.47 -4.30 17.87
C LEU A 13 -13.58 -3.43 19.13
N PHE A 14 -13.19 -2.15 19.03
CA PHE A 14 -13.34 -1.17 20.10
C PHE A 14 -14.81 -0.90 20.44
N GLU A 15 -15.67 -0.68 19.44
CA GLU A 15 -17.12 -0.47 19.63
C GLU A 15 -17.83 -1.70 20.24
N LYS A 16 -17.31 -2.90 20.02
CA LYS A 16 -17.77 -4.14 20.69
C LYS A 16 -17.20 -4.30 22.10
N GLY A 17 -16.35 -3.38 22.56
CA GLY A 17 -15.68 -3.46 23.85
C GLY A 17 -14.67 -4.59 23.96
N LEU A 18 -14.08 -5.05 22.84
CA LEU A 18 -13.11 -6.15 22.83
C LEU A 18 -11.67 -5.68 22.98
N ILE A 19 -11.37 -4.47 22.53
CA ILE A 19 -10.04 -3.85 22.65
C ILE A 19 -10.16 -2.44 23.21
N THR A 20 -9.05 -1.90 23.72
CA THR A 20 -8.90 -0.48 24.08
C THR A 20 -8.92 0.41 22.84
N TYR A 21 -8.91 1.73 23.05
CA TYR A 21 -8.94 2.70 21.96
C TYR A 21 -7.72 2.52 21.04
N HIS A 22 -7.98 2.37 19.74
CA HIS A 22 -6.99 1.90 18.76
C HIS A 22 -6.17 3.04 18.10
N ARG A 23 -6.41 4.30 18.50
CA ARG A 23 -5.64 5.46 18.02
C ARG A 23 -4.85 6.01 19.19
N THR A 24 -3.76 5.33 19.49
CA THR A 24 -2.88 5.60 20.62
C THR A 24 -1.45 5.46 20.13
N ASP A 25 -0.59 6.31 20.66
CA ASP A 25 0.87 6.28 20.54
C ASP A 25 1.52 5.74 21.83
N SER A 26 0.71 5.42 22.85
CA SER A 26 1.16 4.92 24.14
C SER A 26 1.44 3.41 24.12
N PHE A 27 2.54 3.01 24.77
CA PHE A 27 2.83 1.61 25.08
C PHE A 27 2.46 1.22 26.52
N ASN A 28 1.83 2.13 27.27
CA ASN A 28 1.45 1.90 28.65
C ASN A 28 0.35 0.85 28.79
N LEU A 29 0.46 -0.01 29.80
CA LEU A 29 -0.57 -0.97 30.20
C LEU A 29 -0.92 -0.71 31.67
N SER A 30 -2.21 -0.58 32.02
CA SER A 30 -2.59 -0.38 33.42
C SER A 30 -2.10 -1.53 34.30
N GLY A 31 -1.70 -1.20 35.54
CA GLY A 31 -1.23 -2.20 36.50
C GLY A 31 -2.24 -3.32 36.77
N GLY A 32 -3.54 -3.01 36.74
CA GLY A 32 -4.61 -4.01 36.85
C GLY A 32 -4.61 -5.00 35.69
N PHE A 33 -4.48 -4.51 34.46
CA PHE A 33 -4.39 -5.38 33.28
C PHE A 33 -3.09 -6.20 33.25
N VAL A 34 -1.95 -5.58 33.60
CA VAL A 34 -0.66 -6.28 33.69
C VAL A 34 -0.73 -7.46 34.67
N LYS A 35 -1.38 -7.29 35.82
CA LYS A 35 -1.59 -8.39 36.78
C LYS A 35 -2.39 -9.54 36.15
N LEU A 36 -3.50 -9.24 35.47
CA LEU A 36 -4.33 -10.23 34.80
C LEU A 36 -3.59 -10.97 33.68
N ALA A 37 -2.83 -10.25 32.85
CA ALA A 37 -2.05 -10.85 31.77
C ALA A 37 -0.96 -11.79 32.30
N ARG A 38 -0.27 -11.41 33.38
CA ARG A 38 0.74 -12.23 34.04
C ARG A 38 0.15 -13.49 34.68
N GLU A 39 -0.99 -13.36 35.35
CA GLU A 39 -1.73 -14.50 35.91
C GLU A 39 -2.15 -15.47 34.80
N PHE A 40 -2.68 -14.96 33.69
CA PHE A 40 -3.02 -15.75 32.52
C PHE A 40 -1.81 -16.49 31.93
N VAL A 41 -0.64 -15.83 31.83
CA VAL A 41 0.60 -16.46 31.36
C VAL A 41 1.03 -17.59 32.29
N GLY A 42 1.03 -17.37 33.60
CA GLY A 42 1.42 -18.38 34.59
C GLY A 42 0.52 -19.61 34.55
N ILE A 43 -0.80 -19.43 34.41
CA ILE A 43 -1.76 -20.54 34.31
C ILE A 43 -1.65 -21.28 32.97
N THR A 44 -1.50 -20.55 31.86
CA THR A 44 -1.63 -21.12 30.51
C THR A 44 -0.31 -21.70 29.99
N PHE A 45 0.81 -21.03 30.23
CA PHE A 45 2.13 -21.42 29.73
C PHE A 45 3.02 -21.99 30.83
N GLY A 46 2.80 -21.60 32.09
CA GLY A 46 3.58 -22.04 33.25
C GLY A 46 4.57 -20.99 33.75
N GLU A 47 5.01 -21.14 35.00
CA GLU A 47 5.90 -20.19 35.71
C GLU A 47 7.21 -19.89 34.97
N LYS A 48 7.75 -20.85 34.20
CA LYS A 48 9.01 -20.66 33.44
C LYS A 48 8.90 -19.58 32.34
N TYR A 49 7.69 -19.24 31.90
CA TYR A 49 7.43 -18.20 30.90
C TYR A 49 7.16 -16.84 31.53
N LEU A 50 7.09 -16.75 32.85
CA LEU A 50 6.72 -15.53 33.55
C LEU A 50 8.00 -14.82 34.06
N PRO A 51 8.30 -13.60 33.59
CA PRO A 51 9.44 -12.85 34.08
C PRO A 51 9.23 -12.48 35.55
N PRO A 52 10.31 -12.41 36.36
CA PRO A 52 10.21 -12.19 37.81
C PRO A 52 9.58 -10.83 38.17
N LYS A 53 9.68 -9.84 37.27
CA LYS A 53 9.03 -8.54 37.39
C LYS A 53 8.20 -8.25 36.13
N PRO A 54 7.16 -7.40 36.22
CA PRO A 54 6.43 -6.96 35.03
C PRO A 54 7.32 -6.20 34.06
N ASN A 55 7.07 -6.38 32.76
CA ASN A 55 7.76 -5.65 31.71
C ASN A 55 7.02 -4.35 31.41
N PHE A 56 7.73 -3.23 31.44
CA PHE A 56 7.21 -1.91 31.07
C PHE A 56 7.97 -1.37 29.86
N TYR A 57 7.24 -0.75 28.94
CA TYR A 57 7.78 -0.22 27.70
C TYR A 57 7.61 1.30 27.69
N LYS A 58 8.69 2.00 27.34
CA LYS A 58 8.69 3.46 27.29
C LYS A 58 7.97 3.94 26.02
N THR A 59 6.98 4.80 26.18
CA THR A 59 6.34 5.51 25.07
C THR A 59 7.34 6.45 24.40
N GLN A 60 7.38 6.45 23.06
CA GLN A 60 8.39 7.20 22.29
C GLN A 60 8.02 8.67 22.05
N SER A 61 6.74 9.02 21.96
CA SER A 61 6.30 10.40 21.78
C SER A 61 6.40 11.20 23.09
N LYS A 62 6.96 12.40 23.00
CA LYS A 62 7.05 13.35 24.13
C LYS A 62 5.68 13.88 24.56
N THR A 63 4.74 13.93 23.62
CA THR A 63 3.38 14.46 23.78
C THR A 63 2.32 13.37 23.87
N ALA A 64 2.71 12.08 23.96
CA ALA A 64 1.76 11.01 24.26
C ALA A 64 0.98 11.43 25.51
N GLN A 65 -0.31 11.65 25.33
CA GLN A 65 -1.20 11.92 26.44
C GLN A 65 -1.08 10.73 27.40
N GLU A 66 -0.39 10.90 28.52
CA GLU A 66 -0.03 9.84 29.47
C GLU A 66 -1.25 9.10 30.05
N ALA A 67 -2.46 9.61 29.77
CA ALA A 67 -3.75 9.02 30.12
C ALA A 67 -4.22 7.89 29.18
N HIS A 68 -3.56 7.63 28.03
CA HIS A 68 -3.97 6.57 27.10
C HIS A 68 -3.18 5.28 27.32
N GLU A 69 -3.88 4.15 27.23
CA GLU A 69 -3.27 2.83 27.21
C GLU A 69 -2.90 2.39 25.79
N ALA A 70 -2.01 1.41 25.70
CA ALA A 70 -1.74 0.66 24.49
C ALA A 70 -2.98 -0.07 23.97
N ILE A 71 -2.93 -0.46 22.69
CA ILE A 71 -3.97 -1.29 22.06
C ILE A 71 -3.85 -2.71 22.63
N ARG A 72 -4.84 -3.12 23.43
CA ARG A 72 -4.87 -4.42 24.11
C ARG A 72 -6.29 -4.98 24.17
N PRO A 73 -6.47 -6.28 24.44
CA PRO A 73 -7.76 -6.81 24.82
C PRO A 73 -8.30 -6.12 26.08
N THR A 74 -9.60 -5.91 26.15
CA THR A 74 -10.29 -5.46 27.38
C THR A 74 -10.37 -6.59 28.41
N ASP A 75 -10.61 -7.82 27.94
CA ASP A 75 -10.60 -9.06 28.71
C ASP A 75 -9.62 -10.06 28.06
N ILE A 76 -8.62 -10.47 28.83
CA ILE A 76 -7.60 -11.44 28.37
C ILE A 76 -8.15 -12.86 28.26
N ASN A 77 -9.27 -13.17 28.91
CA ASN A 77 -9.91 -14.49 28.84
C ASN A 77 -10.76 -14.67 27.58
N TYR A 78 -11.05 -13.58 26.86
CA TYR A 78 -11.78 -13.66 25.60
C TYR A 78 -10.86 -14.14 24.46
N HIS A 79 -10.75 -15.46 24.31
CA HIS A 79 -9.85 -16.05 23.32
C HIS A 79 -10.21 -15.65 21.87
N PRO A 80 -9.23 -15.31 21.00
CA PRO A 80 -9.48 -14.94 19.61
C PRO A 80 -10.27 -15.99 18.79
N GLY A 81 -10.23 -17.26 19.20
CA GLY A 81 -11.02 -18.35 18.63
C GLY A 81 -12.54 -18.11 18.67
N ASN A 82 -13.02 -17.28 19.59
CA ASN A 82 -14.45 -16.98 19.77
C ASN A 82 -15.02 -16.02 18.70
N LEU A 83 -14.16 -15.32 17.95
CA LEU A 83 -14.58 -14.41 16.90
C LEU A 83 -14.96 -15.17 15.61
N LYS A 84 -16.21 -14.99 15.18
CA LYS A 84 -16.73 -15.58 13.93
C LYS A 84 -16.22 -14.87 12.67
N ASN A 85 -16.04 -13.56 12.72
CA ASN A 85 -15.57 -12.78 11.58
C ASN A 85 -14.06 -12.98 11.39
N THR A 86 -13.64 -13.45 10.22
CA THR A 86 -12.25 -13.82 9.92
C THR A 86 -11.29 -12.64 9.95
N ASP A 87 -11.70 -11.47 9.47
CA ASP A 87 -10.88 -10.26 9.48
C ASP A 87 -10.73 -9.68 10.90
N GLU A 88 -11.83 -9.65 11.67
CA GLU A 88 -11.80 -9.26 13.09
C GLU A 88 -10.92 -10.21 13.90
N LYS A 89 -11.08 -11.52 13.70
CA LYS A 89 -10.26 -12.56 14.34
C LYS A 89 -8.77 -12.34 14.05
N LYS A 90 -8.39 -12.03 12.81
CA LYS A 90 -6.98 -11.76 12.46
C LYS A 90 -6.40 -10.57 13.22
N ILE A 91 -7.10 -9.43 13.21
CA ILE A 91 -6.62 -8.23 13.92
C ILE A 91 -6.58 -8.45 15.42
N TYR A 92 -7.64 -9.02 15.98
CA TYR A 92 -7.71 -9.31 17.41
C TYR A 92 -6.64 -10.32 17.84
N SER A 93 -6.38 -11.37 17.05
CA SER A 93 -5.32 -12.34 17.34
C SER A 93 -3.93 -11.69 17.42
N ILE A 94 -3.63 -10.73 16.55
CA ILE A 94 -2.34 -10.01 16.58
C ILE A 94 -2.24 -9.14 17.84
N ILE A 95 -3.31 -8.41 18.19
CA ILE A 95 -3.35 -7.58 19.41
C ILE A 95 -3.18 -8.47 20.65
N TYR A 96 -3.92 -9.58 20.70
CA TYR A 96 -3.88 -10.55 21.78
C TYR A 96 -2.49 -11.18 21.93
N LYS A 97 -1.91 -11.66 20.80
CA LYS A 97 -0.55 -12.19 20.72
C LYS A 97 0.45 -11.22 21.33
N ARG A 98 0.45 -9.99 20.82
CA ARG A 98 1.45 -8.96 21.17
C ARG A 98 1.45 -8.62 22.66
N VAL A 99 0.27 -8.58 23.26
CA VAL A 99 0.10 -8.25 24.67
C VAL A 99 0.58 -9.37 25.59
N LEU A 100 0.35 -10.64 25.22
CA LEU A 100 0.92 -11.77 25.95
C LEU A 100 2.45 -11.80 25.82
N GLU A 101 2.96 -11.71 24.59
CA GLU A 101 4.41 -11.72 24.31
C GLU A 101 5.16 -10.67 25.12
N CYS A 102 4.60 -9.47 25.24
CA CYS A 102 5.28 -8.37 25.92
C CYS A 102 5.46 -8.60 27.43
N GLN A 103 4.68 -9.50 28.04
CA GLN A 103 4.75 -9.85 29.47
C GLN A 103 5.38 -11.23 29.71
N MET A 104 5.93 -11.89 28.70
CA MET A 104 6.57 -13.20 28.79
C MET A 104 8.10 -13.09 28.81
N GLU A 105 8.74 -14.18 29.23
CA GLU A 105 10.19 -14.32 29.27
C GLU A 105 10.79 -14.41 27.85
N SER A 106 12.07 -14.02 27.72
CA SER A 106 12.76 -14.02 26.43
C SER A 106 12.95 -15.43 25.88
N ALA A 107 12.85 -15.59 24.56
CA ALA A 107 13.30 -16.81 23.90
C ALA A 107 14.84 -16.92 24.00
N LEU A 108 15.34 -18.13 24.28
CA LEU A 108 16.76 -18.43 24.37
C LEU A 108 17.18 -19.29 23.19
N TYR A 109 18.29 -18.89 22.56
CA TYR A 109 18.85 -19.56 21.41
C TYR A 109 20.31 -19.95 21.68
N ASP A 110 20.70 -21.10 21.15
CA ASP A 110 22.10 -21.47 20.99
C ASP A 110 22.53 -21.20 19.55
N GLN A 111 23.55 -20.38 19.37
CA GLN A 111 24.03 -19.94 18.06
C GLN A 111 25.41 -20.54 17.77
N THR A 112 25.50 -21.27 16.66
CA THR A 112 26.74 -21.92 16.23
C THR A 112 27.23 -21.27 14.93
N SER A 113 28.49 -20.82 14.91
CA SER A 113 29.14 -20.32 13.69
C SER A 113 30.32 -21.21 13.36
N VAL A 114 30.28 -21.84 12.20
CA VAL A 114 31.32 -22.76 11.72
C VAL A 114 32.09 -22.09 10.59
N ILE A 115 33.41 -22.14 10.69
CA ILE A 115 34.33 -21.64 9.67
C ILE A 115 35.10 -22.84 9.10
N ILE A 116 34.92 -23.10 7.81
CA ILE A 116 35.57 -24.20 7.10
C ILE A 116 36.67 -23.61 6.21
N LYS A 117 37.93 -23.94 6.54
CA LYS A 117 39.10 -23.55 5.77
C LYS A 117 39.46 -24.63 4.77
N THR A 118 39.87 -24.21 3.59
CA THR A 118 40.34 -25.11 2.53
C THR A 118 41.86 -25.02 2.36
N ASN A 119 42.45 -26.05 1.77
CA ASN A 119 43.86 -26.05 1.35
C ASN A 119 44.18 -25.03 0.23
N LYS A 120 43.15 -24.41 -0.37
CA LYS A 120 43.29 -23.38 -1.41
C LYS A 120 43.11 -21.95 -0.87
N ASN A 121 43.22 -21.74 0.44
CA ASN A 121 43.03 -20.45 1.12
C ASN A 121 41.65 -19.81 0.95
N TYR A 122 40.61 -20.60 0.62
CA TYR A 122 39.22 -20.16 0.75
C TYR A 122 38.67 -20.46 2.14
N GLU A 123 37.76 -19.59 2.59
CA GLU A 123 37.02 -19.73 3.83
C GLU A 123 35.51 -19.75 3.54
N PHE A 124 34.83 -20.78 4.04
CA PHE A 124 33.38 -20.89 4.00
C PHE A 124 32.82 -20.70 5.40
N LYS A 125 31.69 -19.99 5.52
CA LYS A 125 31.02 -19.73 6.78
C LYS A 125 29.60 -20.31 6.77
N ALA A 126 29.27 -21.08 7.80
CA ALA A 126 27.92 -21.54 8.07
C ALA A 126 27.48 -21.02 9.45
N ASN A 127 26.24 -20.56 9.56
CA ASN A 127 25.65 -20.16 10.84
C ASN A 127 24.41 -21.03 11.09
N GLY A 128 24.29 -21.51 12.32
CA GLY A 128 23.14 -22.25 12.82
C GLY A 128 22.60 -21.63 14.09
N SER A 129 21.33 -21.94 14.38
CA SER A 129 20.62 -21.49 15.57
C SER A 129 19.61 -22.53 16.00
N ILE A 130 19.60 -22.88 17.27
CA ILE A 130 18.65 -23.82 17.88
C ILE A 130 17.93 -23.11 19.04
N VAL A 131 16.61 -23.31 19.14
CA VAL A 131 15.82 -22.77 20.27
C VAL A 131 16.00 -23.66 21.49
N LEU A 132 16.60 -23.13 22.56
CA LEU A 132 16.72 -23.80 23.86
C LEU A 132 15.46 -23.57 24.72
N PHE A 133 14.86 -22.40 24.60
CA PHE A 133 13.63 -22.03 25.27
C PHE A 133 12.83 -21.08 24.37
N ASP A 134 11.57 -21.40 24.10
CA ASP A 134 10.71 -20.67 23.18
C ASP A 134 10.16 -19.36 23.77
N GLY A 135 10.10 -19.22 25.09
CA GLY A 135 9.68 -17.96 25.74
C GLY A 135 8.39 -17.39 25.15
N TRP A 136 8.40 -16.11 24.82
CA TRP A 136 7.28 -15.43 24.18
C TRP A 136 6.83 -16.03 22.82
N LEU A 137 7.67 -16.80 22.11
CA LEU A 137 7.30 -17.45 20.84
C LEU A 137 6.19 -18.50 21.02
N ALA A 138 6.05 -19.07 22.22
CA ALA A 138 5.03 -20.06 22.54
C ALA A 138 3.60 -19.56 22.28
N VAL A 139 3.37 -18.24 22.30
CA VAL A 139 2.06 -17.63 22.06
C VAL A 139 1.54 -17.91 20.64
N SER A 140 2.43 -17.96 19.65
CA SER A 140 2.05 -18.27 18.27
C SER A 140 1.45 -19.67 18.13
N SER A 141 2.13 -20.64 18.73
CA SER A 141 1.67 -22.03 18.80
C SER A 141 0.33 -22.12 19.52
N TYR A 142 0.18 -21.43 20.65
CA TYR A 142 -1.08 -21.36 21.39
C TYR A 142 -2.25 -20.81 20.54
N LEU A 143 -1.99 -19.77 19.73
CA LEU A 143 -2.99 -19.16 18.87
C LEU A 143 -3.19 -19.90 17.53
N ASN A 144 -2.47 -20.99 17.27
CA ASN A 144 -2.42 -21.69 15.98
C ASN A 144 -2.07 -20.74 14.81
N LEU A 145 -1.12 -19.85 15.05
CA LEU A 145 -0.59 -18.95 14.02
C LEU A 145 0.67 -19.57 13.42
N SER A 146 0.75 -19.59 12.10
CA SER A 146 1.97 -19.97 11.40
C SER A 146 3.06 -18.92 11.64
N GLU A 147 4.18 -19.31 12.21
CA GLU A 147 5.41 -18.51 12.19
C GLU A 147 6.34 -18.98 11.08
N GLU A 148 6.92 -18.03 10.36
CA GLU A 148 8.06 -18.29 9.49
C GLU A 148 9.26 -18.56 10.42
N GLN A 149 9.78 -19.78 10.40
CA GLN A 149 11.01 -20.17 11.11
C GLN A 149 12.25 -19.67 10.35
N ASP A 150 12.21 -18.41 9.90
CA ASP A 150 13.30 -17.81 9.15
C ASP A 150 14.55 -17.72 10.03
N GLY A 151 15.64 -18.35 9.61
CA GLY A 151 16.94 -18.31 10.29
C GLY A 151 17.22 -19.44 11.27
N LEU A 152 16.29 -20.38 11.49
CA LEU A 152 16.56 -21.60 12.27
C LEU A 152 17.19 -22.67 11.38
N THR A 153 18.47 -22.49 11.07
CA THR A 153 19.29 -23.55 10.45
C THR A 153 19.90 -24.39 11.55
N ILE A 154 19.53 -25.66 11.64
CA ILE A 154 20.17 -26.60 12.56
C ILE A 154 21.43 -27.11 11.86
N LEU A 155 22.59 -26.80 12.43
CA LEU A 155 23.84 -27.38 11.96
C LEU A 155 24.03 -28.78 12.58
N PRO A 156 24.67 -29.71 11.88
CA PRO A 156 25.09 -30.97 12.48
C PRO A 156 26.11 -30.71 13.59
N GLU A 157 26.23 -31.66 14.51
CA GLU A 157 27.32 -31.66 15.48
C GLU A 157 28.65 -31.78 14.75
N LEU A 158 29.58 -30.87 15.04
CA LEU A 158 30.89 -30.77 14.40
C LEU A 158 31.94 -30.52 15.48
N HIS A 159 33.13 -31.08 15.26
CA HIS A 159 34.28 -30.86 16.15
C HIS A 159 35.35 -29.99 15.49
N GLU A 160 36.14 -29.30 16.32
CA GLU A 160 37.28 -28.55 15.81
C GLU A 160 38.26 -29.49 15.08
N LEU A 161 38.78 -29.02 13.94
CA LEU A 161 39.69 -29.76 13.06
C LEU A 161 39.08 -31.00 12.39
N GLU A 162 37.77 -31.18 12.46
CA GLU A 162 37.07 -32.23 11.73
C GLU A 162 37.20 -32.03 10.21
N ILE A 163 37.48 -33.11 9.49
CA ILE A 163 37.65 -33.09 8.03
C ILE A 163 36.28 -33.30 7.37
N VAL A 164 35.75 -32.24 6.76
CA VAL A 164 34.50 -32.29 6.00
C VAL A 164 34.75 -32.55 4.52
N LYS A 165 33.85 -33.31 3.87
CA LYS A 165 33.93 -33.61 2.44
C LYS A 165 33.09 -32.61 1.65
N LEU A 166 33.68 -32.01 0.62
CA LEU A 166 32.94 -31.24 -0.36
C LEU A 166 32.05 -32.18 -1.18
N LEU A 167 30.74 -31.99 -1.10
CA LEU A 167 29.76 -32.75 -1.89
C LEU A 167 29.40 -32.03 -3.19
N ASP A 168 29.09 -30.73 -3.10
CA ASP A 168 28.66 -29.92 -4.24
C ASP A 168 29.07 -28.44 -4.08
N LEU A 169 29.10 -27.70 -5.19
CA LEU A 169 29.39 -26.27 -5.25
C LEU A 169 28.34 -25.52 -6.08
N ASP A 170 27.42 -24.85 -5.39
CA ASP A 170 26.43 -24.00 -6.03
C ASP A 170 26.96 -22.58 -6.28
N LEU A 171 27.00 -22.19 -7.55
CA LEU A 171 27.39 -20.85 -7.99
C LEU A 171 26.15 -20.00 -8.22
N THR A 172 25.83 -19.11 -7.29
CA THR A 172 24.70 -18.17 -7.44
C THR A 172 25.17 -16.78 -7.87
N GLN A 173 24.66 -16.27 -8.99
CA GLN A 173 24.83 -14.87 -9.36
C GLN A 173 23.84 -14.01 -8.55
N LYS A 174 24.32 -12.90 -7.99
CA LYS A 174 23.51 -11.93 -7.25
C LYS A 174 23.69 -10.53 -7.84
N PHE A 175 22.65 -9.72 -7.71
CA PHE A 175 22.65 -8.31 -8.11
C PHE A 175 22.37 -7.43 -6.89
N THR A 176 22.93 -6.23 -6.89
CA THR A 176 22.54 -5.20 -5.93
C THR A 176 21.10 -4.81 -6.19
N GLN A 177 20.28 -4.85 -5.14
CA GLN A 177 18.89 -4.44 -5.24
C GLN A 177 18.76 -2.93 -4.98
N PRO A 178 17.88 -2.22 -5.69
CA PRO A 178 17.57 -0.84 -5.36
C PRO A 178 16.86 -0.75 -4.00
N PRO A 179 16.82 0.44 -3.38
CA PRO A 179 16.02 0.66 -2.17
C PRO A 179 14.57 0.20 -2.35
N ALA A 180 14.06 -0.52 -1.36
CA ALA A 180 12.69 -1.02 -1.38
C ALA A 180 11.69 0.15 -1.40
N ARG A 181 10.66 0.04 -2.24
CA ARG A 181 9.54 0.98 -2.21
C ARG A 181 8.78 0.88 -0.90
N TYR A 182 8.08 1.96 -0.54
CA TYR A 182 7.26 1.98 0.66
C TYR A 182 5.99 1.13 0.50
N SER A 183 5.63 0.37 1.52
CA SER A 183 4.29 -0.17 1.77
C SER A 183 3.54 0.75 2.74
N ASP A 184 2.27 0.46 3.05
CA ASP A 184 1.52 1.20 4.09
C ASP A 184 2.29 1.20 5.42
N ALA A 185 2.80 0.05 5.84
CA ALA A 185 3.47 -0.09 7.12
C ALA A 185 4.81 0.67 7.16
N SER A 186 5.64 0.53 6.12
CA SER A 186 6.93 1.21 6.09
C SER A 186 6.81 2.71 5.85
N LEU A 187 5.77 3.17 5.16
CA LEU A 187 5.49 4.61 5.03
C LEU A 187 5.02 5.20 6.36
N ILE A 188 4.10 4.53 7.07
CA ILE A 188 3.66 4.99 8.40
C ILE A 188 4.83 5.03 9.37
N LYS A 189 5.65 3.96 9.40
CA LYS A 189 6.86 3.93 10.20
C LYS A 189 7.79 5.12 9.88
N LYS A 190 7.96 5.44 8.59
CA LYS A 190 8.80 6.58 8.20
C LYS A 190 8.20 7.93 8.60
N LEU A 191 6.88 8.08 8.52
CA LEU A 191 6.18 9.28 8.98
C LEU A 191 6.32 9.46 10.49
N GLU A 192 6.14 8.39 11.26
CA GLU A 192 6.36 8.36 12.72
C GLU A 192 7.80 8.70 13.10
N GLU A 193 8.80 8.11 12.44
CA GLU A 193 10.23 8.44 12.63
C GLU A 193 10.54 9.92 12.38
N LEU A 194 9.81 10.56 11.47
CA LEU A 194 9.98 11.98 11.12
C LEU A 194 9.10 12.90 11.97
N GLY A 195 8.29 12.38 12.89
CA GLY A 195 7.34 13.18 13.68
C GLY A 195 6.14 13.72 12.87
N ILE A 196 5.95 13.24 11.64
CA ILE A 196 4.91 13.72 10.71
C ILE A 196 3.64 12.89 10.88
N GLY A 197 2.54 13.54 11.22
CA GLY A 197 1.25 12.90 11.47
C GLY A 197 1.15 12.26 12.85
N ARG A 198 -0.03 11.73 13.15
CA ARG A 198 -0.44 11.15 14.43
C ARG A 198 -1.24 9.87 14.18
N PRO A 199 -1.48 9.02 15.20
CA PRO A 199 -2.31 7.80 15.06
C PRO A 199 -3.68 8.04 14.40
N SER A 200 -4.22 9.24 14.53
CA SER A 200 -5.48 9.68 13.92
C SER A 200 -5.37 10.01 12.42
N THR A 201 -4.18 10.34 11.90
CA THR A 201 -4.00 10.88 10.54
C THR A 201 -3.27 9.93 9.59
N TYR A 202 -2.53 8.92 10.05
CA TYR A 202 -1.80 7.99 9.18
C TYR A 202 -2.66 7.34 8.08
N ALA A 203 -3.75 6.67 8.45
CA ALA A 203 -4.62 5.99 7.48
C ALA A 203 -5.38 6.98 6.57
N PRO A 204 -5.91 8.12 7.07
CA PRO A 204 -6.44 9.19 6.24
C PRO A 204 -5.44 9.77 5.23
N THR A 205 -4.19 10.02 5.62
CA THR A 205 -3.14 10.55 4.75
C THR A 205 -2.88 9.60 3.58
N ILE A 206 -2.65 8.30 3.87
CA ILE A 206 -2.48 7.26 2.84
C ILE A 206 -3.71 7.20 1.91
N SER A 207 -4.90 7.24 2.48
CA SER A 207 -6.15 7.18 1.70
C SER A 207 -6.29 8.39 0.76
N THR A 208 -5.85 9.57 1.21
CA THR A 208 -5.96 10.82 0.46
C THR A 208 -5.00 10.86 -0.72
N ILE A 209 -3.72 10.50 -0.51
CA ILE A 209 -2.73 10.50 -1.59
C ILE A 209 -3.04 9.46 -2.68
N LEU A 210 -3.64 8.33 -2.30
CA LEU A 210 -4.16 7.33 -3.24
C LEU A 210 -5.39 7.85 -4.00
N ALA A 211 -6.37 8.42 -3.28
CA ALA A 211 -7.61 8.92 -3.89
C ALA A 211 -7.35 10.05 -4.88
N ARG A 212 -6.35 10.90 -4.59
CA ARG A 212 -5.92 12.00 -5.46
C ARG A 212 -4.98 11.59 -6.59
N ARG A 213 -4.59 10.30 -6.67
CA ARG A 213 -3.68 9.75 -7.69
C ARG A 213 -2.30 10.39 -7.70
N TYR A 214 -1.80 10.79 -6.52
CA TYR A 214 -0.37 11.10 -6.37
C TYR A 214 0.45 9.81 -6.38
N VAL A 215 -0.10 8.76 -5.78
CA VAL A 215 0.51 7.44 -5.76
C VAL A 215 -0.52 6.39 -6.16
N ARG A 216 -0.02 5.28 -6.70
CA ARG A 216 -0.77 4.04 -6.93
C ARG A 216 -0.12 2.89 -6.19
N LYS A 217 -0.82 1.77 -6.08
CA LYS A 217 -0.27 0.53 -5.50
C LYS A 217 0.05 -0.49 -6.58
N GLU A 218 1.28 -1.00 -6.55
CA GLU A 218 1.71 -2.21 -7.27
C GLU A 218 2.14 -3.25 -6.25
N ASN A 219 1.52 -4.43 -6.24
CA ASN A 219 1.91 -5.54 -5.36
C ASN A 219 2.12 -5.14 -3.88
N LYS A 220 1.26 -4.24 -3.38
CA LYS A 220 1.25 -3.63 -2.01
C LYS A 220 2.20 -2.44 -1.80
N TYR A 221 3.06 -2.11 -2.74
CA TYR A 221 4.00 -0.98 -2.66
C TYR A 221 3.48 0.26 -3.37
N PHE A 222 3.81 1.43 -2.82
CA PHE A 222 3.50 2.72 -3.43
C PHE A 222 4.43 3.02 -4.59
N VAL A 223 3.84 3.47 -5.69
CA VAL A 223 4.55 3.99 -6.86
C VAL A 223 4.03 5.40 -7.11
N PRO A 224 4.90 6.42 -7.14
CA PRO A 224 4.49 7.78 -7.49
C PRO A 224 4.01 7.81 -8.94
N GLU A 225 2.92 8.56 -9.17
CA GLU A 225 2.48 8.90 -10.52
C GLU A 225 3.15 10.20 -10.98
N ASP A 226 3.11 10.47 -12.28
CA ASP A 226 3.69 11.68 -12.87
C ASP A 226 3.19 12.98 -12.21
N VAL A 227 1.93 13.00 -11.78
CA VAL A 227 1.32 14.14 -11.10
C VAL A 227 2.01 14.42 -9.77
N ALA A 228 2.47 13.38 -9.04
CA ALA A 228 3.19 13.59 -7.80
C ALA A 228 4.53 14.28 -8.03
N TYR A 229 5.32 13.84 -9.01
CA TYR A 229 6.59 14.49 -9.32
C TYR A 229 6.40 15.98 -9.61
N VAL A 230 5.49 16.31 -10.52
CA VAL A 230 5.25 17.71 -10.92
C VAL A 230 4.78 18.58 -9.76
N VAL A 231 3.88 18.06 -8.92
CA VAL A 231 3.37 18.81 -7.77
C VAL A 231 4.43 18.92 -6.67
N THR A 232 5.17 17.86 -6.40
CA THR A 232 6.26 17.88 -5.43
C THR A 232 7.36 18.83 -5.85
N ASP A 233 7.81 18.79 -7.10
CA ASP A 233 8.86 19.69 -7.62
C ASP A 233 8.41 21.16 -7.52
N LEU A 234 7.16 21.47 -7.91
CA LEU A 234 6.59 22.80 -7.75
C LEU A 234 6.57 23.27 -6.30
N LEU A 235 6.16 22.40 -5.37
CA LEU A 235 6.06 22.76 -3.96
C LEU A 235 7.45 22.92 -3.32
N VAL A 236 8.41 22.07 -3.67
CA VAL A 236 9.79 22.18 -3.18
C VAL A 236 10.44 23.46 -3.71
N GLU A 237 10.20 23.83 -4.95
CA GLU A 237 10.79 25.04 -5.55
C GLU A 237 10.19 26.33 -5.00
N HIS A 238 8.87 26.39 -4.79
CA HIS A 238 8.18 27.64 -4.48
C HIS A 238 7.66 27.73 -3.03
N PHE A 239 7.55 26.61 -2.33
CA PHE A 239 7.08 26.53 -0.95
C PHE A 239 7.97 25.60 -0.08
N PRO A 240 9.31 25.73 -0.14
CA PRO A 240 10.23 24.77 0.51
C PRO A 240 9.98 24.64 2.00
N ASN A 241 9.74 25.75 2.70
CA ASN A 241 9.51 25.75 4.14
C ASN A 241 8.21 25.02 4.55
N ILE A 242 7.25 24.84 3.63
CA ILE A 242 5.94 24.24 3.94
C ILE A 242 5.97 22.72 3.72
N VAL A 243 6.74 22.25 2.74
CA VAL A 243 6.90 20.82 2.45
C VAL A 243 8.13 20.21 3.12
N ASP A 244 8.85 21.01 3.90
CA ASP A 244 9.94 20.55 4.74
C ASP A 244 9.46 19.61 5.85
N TYR A 245 10.29 18.61 6.16
CA TYR A 245 9.95 17.59 7.14
C TYR A 245 9.96 18.14 8.57
N GLU A 246 10.96 18.96 8.92
CA GLU A 246 11.10 19.55 10.26
C GLU A 246 9.96 20.53 10.54
N PHE A 247 9.62 21.37 9.55
CA PHE A 247 8.47 22.27 9.66
C PHE A 247 7.16 21.52 9.91
N THR A 248 6.92 20.44 9.16
CA THR A 248 5.69 19.66 9.29
C THR A 248 5.62 18.97 10.66
N ALA A 249 6.74 18.44 11.15
CA ALA A 249 6.82 17.83 12.48
C ALA A 249 6.56 18.86 13.58
N GLN A 250 7.18 20.05 13.48
CA GLN A 250 7.00 21.14 14.43
C GLN A 250 5.54 21.61 14.49
N MET A 251 4.86 21.70 13.34
CA MET A 251 3.43 22.05 13.31
C MET A 251 2.58 21.04 14.09
N GLU A 252 2.90 19.74 13.99
CA GLU A 252 2.20 18.72 14.77
C GLU A 252 2.50 18.83 16.27
N GLU A 253 3.74 19.17 16.65
CA GLU A 253 4.10 19.46 18.06
C GLU A 253 3.36 20.69 18.59
N ASP A 254 3.29 21.77 17.83
CA ASP A 254 2.56 22.98 18.24
C ASP A 254 1.07 22.69 18.47
N LEU A 255 0.46 21.83 17.64
CA LEU A 255 -0.93 21.39 17.81
C LEU A 255 -1.11 20.53 19.08
N ASP A 256 -0.13 19.70 19.42
CA ASP A 256 -0.14 18.93 20.66
C ASP A 256 -0.03 19.85 21.89
N GLU A 257 0.87 20.84 21.85
CA GLU A 257 1.04 21.84 22.92
C GLU A 257 -0.24 22.69 23.10
N ILE A 258 -0.92 23.04 22.00
CA ILE A 258 -2.24 23.69 22.06
C ILE A 258 -3.26 22.79 22.76
N ALA A 259 -3.31 21.50 22.40
CA ALA A 259 -4.22 20.54 23.02
C ALA A 259 -3.91 20.31 24.52
N GLY A 260 -2.63 20.44 24.90
CA GLY A 260 -2.13 20.40 26.28
C GLY A 260 -2.32 21.71 27.07
N ASN A 261 -2.86 22.76 26.45
CA ASN A 261 -3.01 24.09 27.04
C ASN A 261 -1.66 24.77 27.40
N GLU A 262 -0.60 24.42 26.66
CA GLU A 262 0.74 25.01 26.77
C GLU A 262 0.96 26.18 25.79
N LYS A 263 0.23 26.19 24.65
CA LYS A 263 0.22 27.26 23.65
C LYS A 263 -1.19 27.73 23.31
N GLU A 264 -1.33 29.01 22.97
CA GLU A 264 -2.55 29.54 22.36
C GLU A 264 -2.55 29.28 20.85
N TRP A 265 -3.68 28.84 20.29
CA TRP A 265 -3.76 28.48 18.87
C TRP A 265 -3.71 29.67 17.91
N VAL A 266 -4.25 30.83 18.30
CA VAL A 266 -4.33 32.00 17.41
C VAL A 266 -2.95 32.54 17.02
N PRO A 267 -1.99 32.72 17.96
CA PRO A 267 -0.61 33.08 17.62
C PRO A 267 0.05 32.10 16.63
N VAL A 268 -0.03 30.79 16.90
CA VAL A 268 0.58 29.74 16.06
C VAL A 268 0.06 29.81 14.63
N ILE A 269 -1.27 29.87 14.45
CA ILE A 269 -1.87 29.97 13.11
C ILE A 269 -1.50 31.28 12.42
N ARG A 270 -1.43 32.41 13.17
CA ARG A 270 -1.07 33.71 12.61
C ARG A 270 0.39 33.74 12.12
N GLU A 271 1.29 33.12 12.87
CA GLU A 271 2.71 32.99 12.53
C GLU A 271 2.90 32.21 11.23
N PHE A 272 2.13 31.13 11.03
CA PHE A 272 2.13 30.39 9.77
C PHE A 272 1.46 31.14 8.61
N TYR A 273 0.23 31.65 8.82
CA TYR A 273 -0.62 32.12 7.73
C TYR A 273 -0.13 33.43 7.11
N THR A 274 0.36 34.37 7.93
CA THR A 274 0.77 35.71 7.48
C THR A 274 1.91 35.68 6.44
N PRO A 275 3.01 34.92 6.61
CA PRO A 275 4.01 34.77 5.56
C PRO A 275 3.51 33.90 4.40
N PHE A 276 2.75 32.83 4.68
CA PHE A 276 2.23 31.94 3.63
C PHE A 276 1.35 32.68 2.63
N GLU A 277 0.41 33.50 3.09
CA GLU A 277 -0.52 34.24 2.23
C GLU A 277 0.21 35.20 1.28
N LYS A 278 1.30 35.84 1.76
CA LYS A 278 2.13 36.73 0.94
C LYS A 278 2.83 35.97 -0.18
N ILE A 279 3.45 34.83 0.16
CA ILE A 279 4.13 33.96 -0.81
C ILE A 279 3.12 33.43 -1.83
N LEU A 280 1.97 32.95 -1.36
CA LEU A 280 0.91 32.44 -2.21
C LEU A 280 0.41 33.51 -3.20
N SER A 281 0.14 34.73 -2.71
CA SER A 281 -0.33 35.85 -3.54
C SER A 281 0.70 36.29 -4.59
N GLN A 282 1.99 36.16 -4.28
CA GLN A 282 3.06 36.43 -5.23
C GLN A 282 3.14 35.32 -6.29
N LYS A 283 3.16 34.06 -5.85
CA LYS A 283 3.30 32.90 -6.75
C LYS A 283 2.10 32.69 -7.65
N ASP A 284 0.89 33.04 -7.21
CA ASP A 284 -0.32 33.00 -8.05
C ASP A 284 -0.25 33.97 -9.25
N LYS A 285 0.54 35.06 -9.14
CA LYS A 285 0.77 36.02 -10.24
C LYS A 285 1.93 35.60 -11.14
N GLU A 286 2.97 34.99 -10.57
CA GLU A 286 4.18 34.60 -11.29
C GLU A 286 4.00 33.30 -12.06
N LEU A 287 3.27 32.33 -11.50
CA LEU A 287 3.16 30.99 -12.05
C LEU A 287 1.91 30.85 -12.91
N SER A 288 2.08 30.48 -14.17
CA SER A 288 0.97 30.00 -14.97
C SER A 288 0.91 28.47 -14.94
N LYS A 289 -0.31 27.93 -14.95
CA LYS A 289 -0.52 26.48 -15.04
C LYS A 289 0.20 25.84 -16.24
N LYS A 290 0.41 26.59 -17.32
CA LYS A 290 1.09 26.09 -18.53
C LYS A 290 2.57 25.84 -18.29
N ASP A 291 3.20 26.66 -17.44
CA ASP A 291 4.63 26.58 -17.18
C ASP A 291 4.96 25.32 -16.35
N VAL A 292 4.05 24.96 -15.44
CA VAL A 292 4.19 23.79 -14.58
C VAL A 292 3.82 22.49 -15.29
N THR A 293 2.79 22.53 -16.14
CA THR A 293 2.28 21.31 -16.79
C THR A 293 3.02 20.97 -18.07
N ASN A 294 3.93 21.81 -18.55
CA ASN A 294 4.83 21.51 -19.66
C ASN A 294 6.13 20.91 -19.12
N LEU A 295 6.39 19.66 -19.47
CA LEU A 295 7.44 18.83 -18.90
C LEU A 295 8.67 18.72 -19.81
N GLY A 296 8.72 19.56 -20.84
CA GLY A 296 9.84 19.64 -21.78
C GLY A 296 9.52 19.12 -23.17
N GLU A 297 10.52 19.21 -24.04
CA GLU A 297 10.42 18.82 -25.44
C GLU A 297 10.50 17.31 -25.61
N SER A 298 9.73 16.78 -26.55
CA SER A 298 9.77 15.35 -26.91
C SER A 298 10.73 15.01 -28.04
N GLY A 299 11.23 16.03 -28.75
CA GLY A 299 11.97 15.85 -30.01
C GLY A 299 11.11 15.44 -31.20
N GLU A 300 9.81 15.13 -31.01
CA GLU A 300 8.90 14.76 -32.09
C GLU A 300 8.21 15.97 -32.72
N LYS A 301 7.87 15.86 -34.01
CA LYS A 301 7.11 16.87 -34.76
C LYS A 301 5.62 16.53 -34.81
N CYS A 302 4.79 17.56 -34.70
CA CYS A 302 3.34 17.47 -34.76
C CYS A 302 2.90 17.09 -36.19
N PRO A 303 2.12 16.02 -36.37
CA PRO A 303 1.68 15.58 -37.70
C PRO A 303 0.62 16.50 -38.32
N GLU A 304 -0.01 17.38 -37.54
CA GLU A 304 -1.04 18.31 -38.04
C GLU A 304 -0.47 19.65 -38.51
N CYS A 305 0.59 20.16 -37.87
CA CYS A 305 1.11 21.50 -38.16
C CYS A 305 2.64 21.58 -38.32
N GLY A 306 3.38 20.50 -38.08
CA GLY A 306 4.84 20.47 -38.21
C GLY A 306 5.63 21.10 -37.06
N GLU A 307 4.97 21.66 -36.05
CA GLU A 307 5.61 22.22 -34.85
C GLU A 307 6.07 21.14 -33.85
N ASN A 308 6.90 21.49 -32.86
CA ASN A 308 7.36 20.52 -31.86
C ASN A 308 6.20 19.97 -30.98
N LEU A 309 6.29 18.70 -30.60
CA LEU A 309 5.49 18.11 -29.54
C LEU A 309 6.22 18.25 -28.20
N VAL A 310 5.46 18.61 -27.17
CA VAL A 310 5.94 18.74 -25.79
C VAL A 310 5.22 17.75 -24.88
N PHE A 311 5.91 17.26 -23.87
CA PHE A 311 5.31 16.46 -22.82
C PHE A 311 4.43 17.38 -21.96
N LYS A 312 3.16 17.03 -21.77
CA LYS A 312 2.26 17.73 -20.87
C LYS A 312 1.65 16.81 -19.84
N LEU A 313 1.42 17.34 -18.64
CA LEU A 313 0.67 16.65 -17.60
C LEU A 313 -0.83 16.91 -17.76
N GLY A 314 -1.59 15.84 -18.00
CA GLY A 314 -3.04 15.86 -18.05
C GLY A 314 -3.67 15.16 -16.84
N LYS A 315 -5.01 15.15 -16.79
CA LYS A 315 -5.78 14.43 -15.76
C LYS A 315 -5.49 12.91 -15.71
N TYR A 316 -5.00 12.36 -16.83
CA TYR A 316 -4.77 10.92 -17.01
C TYR A 316 -3.28 10.57 -17.04
N GLY A 317 -2.39 11.48 -16.64
CA GLY A 317 -0.94 11.30 -16.70
C GLY A 317 -0.29 12.12 -17.82
N LYS A 318 0.97 11.83 -18.10
CA LYS A 318 1.73 12.49 -19.17
C LYS A 318 1.21 12.12 -20.56
N PHE A 319 1.18 13.10 -21.45
CA PHE A 319 0.80 12.94 -22.85
C PHE A 319 1.60 13.92 -23.72
N LEU A 320 1.66 13.67 -25.03
CA LEU A 320 2.26 14.60 -25.98
C LEU A 320 1.22 15.56 -26.51
N SER A 321 1.57 16.85 -26.52
CA SER A 321 0.73 17.94 -27.01
C SER A 321 1.53 18.82 -27.97
N CYS A 322 0.90 19.36 -29.00
CA CYS A 322 1.54 20.37 -29.83
C CYS A 322 1.94 21.62 -29.00
N SER A 323 3.16 22.11 -29.22
CA SER A 323 3.67 23.35 -28.62
C SER A 323 2.80 24.57 -28.97
N ASN A 324 2.19 24.59 -30.16
CA ASN A 324 1.36 25.67 -30.68
C ASN A 324 -0.10 25.65 -30.17
N TYR A 325 -0.40 24.93 -29.08
CA TYR A 325 -1.71 24.97 -28.43
C TYR A 325 -1.97 26.37 -27.82
N PRO A 326 -3.14 27.00 -28.05
CA PRO A 326 -4.41 26.42 -28.49
C PRO A 326 -4.69 26.46 -30.00
N LYS A 327 -3.77 26.97 -30.84
CA LYS A 327 -3.98 27.04 -32.30
C LYS A 327 -3.97 25.65 -32.96
N CYS A 328 -3.13 24.74 -32.46
CA CYS A 328 -3.16 23.33 -32.81
C CYS A 328 -3.54 22.50 -31.57
N THR A 329 -4.58 21.67 -31.68
CA THR A 329 -5.15 20.89 -30.58
C THR A 329 -4.69 19.43 -30.58
N TYR A 330 -3.75 19.07 -31.46
CA TYR A 330 -3.19 17.73 -31.52
C TYR A 330 -2.61 17.30 -30.17
N ALA A 331 -3.01 16.10 -29.74
CA ALA A 331 -2.51 15.44 -28.55
C ALA A 331 -2.56 13.91 -28.71
N LYS A 332 -1.54 13.21 -28.20
CA LYS A 332 -1.49 11.74 -28.17
C LYS A 332 -0.95 11.23 -26.82
N PRO A 333 -1.39 10.07 -26.33
CA PRO A 333 -0.81 9.44 -25.14
C PRO A 333 0.65 9.01 -25.39
N LEU A 334 1.45 8.85 -24.32
CA LEU A 334 2.86 8.42 -24.41
C LEU A 334 3.03 6.94 -24.70
N GLU A 335 2.22 6.13 -24.03
CA GLU A 335 2.15 4.71 -24.27
C GLU A 335 0.78 4.43 -24.88
N GLU A 336 0.77 3.75 -26.01
CA GLU A 336 -0.39 2.92 -26.32
C GLU A 336 -0.41 1.88 -25.20
N GLU A 337 -1.39 1.93 -24.28
CA GLU A 337 -1.64 0.80 -23.35
C GLU A 337 -1.76 -0.45 -24.24
N LYS A 338 -0.68 -1.23 -24.33
CA LYS A 338 -0.70 -2.56 -24.93
C LYS A 338 -1.59 -3.39 -24.04
N VAL A 339 -2.86 -3.53 -24.43
CA VAL A 339 -3.81 -4.36 -23.71
C VAL A 339 -3.47 -5.81 -24.02
N LEU A 340 -2.52 -6.34 -23.26
CA LEU A 340 -2.22 -7.77 -23.20
C LEU A 340 -3.45 -8.51 -22.67
N ASP A 341 -3.77 -9.66 -23.26
CA ASP A 341 -4.75 -10.56 -22.67
C ASP A 341 -4.15 -11.35 -21.49
N GLU A 342 -4.94 -12.24 -20.88
CA GLU A 342 -4.55 -13.03 -19.71
C GLU A 342 -3.31 -13.93 -19.96
N ASN A 343 -2.91 -14.09 -21.22
CA ASN A 343 -1.78 -14.90 -21.67
C ASN A 343 -0.59 -14.08 -22.21
N GLY A 344 -0.69 -12.75 -22.26
CA GLY A 344 0.42 -11.89 -22.69
C GLY A 344 0.56 -11.68 -24.19
N ASP A 345 -0.43 -12.04 -25.01
CA ASP A 345 -0.37 -11.89 -26.48
C ASP A 345 -0.81 -10.49 -26.96
N GLU A 346 -0.14 -9.97 -27.99
CA GLU A 346 -0.48 -8.70 -28.66
C GLU A 346 -1.54 -8.87 -29.76
N MET A 347 -2.46 -7.90 -29.82
CA MET A 347 -3.43 -7.65 -30.90
C MET A 347 -4.46 -8.76 -31.20
N LYS A 348 -5.63 -8.70 -30.54
CA LYS A 348 -6.88 -9.25 -31.13
C LYS A 348 -7.41 -8.24 -32.15
N ASP A 349 -7.40 -8.59 -33.43
CA ASP A 349 -8.18 -7.91 -34.47
C ASP A 349 -9.67 -8.13 -34.15
N PHE A 350 -10.38 -7.06 -33.80
CA PHE A 350 -11.82 -7.10 -33.50
C PHE A 350 -12.69 -6.82 -34.73
N GLY A 351 -12.13 -6.96 -35.93
CA GLY A 351 -12.80 -6.84 -37.22
C GLY A 351 -12.49 -5.53 -37.94
N LYS A 352 -12.79 -5.51 -39.25
CA LYS A 352 -12.55 -4.36 -40.13
C LYS A 352 -13.38 -3.14 -39.74
N CYS A 353 -12.77 -1.97 -39.83
CA CYS A 353 -13.45 -0.71 -39.69
C CYS A 353 -14.34 -0.47 -40.92
N PRO A 354 -15.65 -0.21 -40.75
CA PRO A 354 -16.55 0.03 -41.89
C PRO A 354 -16.32 1.38 -42.57
N ASN A 355 -15.50 2.26 -41.98
CA ASN A 355 -15.41 3.68 -42.36
C ASN A 355 -14.02 4.07 -42.91
N CYS A 356 -13.12 3.11 -43.14
CA CYS A 356 -11.86 3.34 -43.81
C CYS A 356 -11.31 2.06 -44.43
N GLU A 357 -10.58 2.21 -45.54
CA GLU A 357 -9.86 1.11 -46.16
C GLU A 357 -8.67 0.70 -45.28
N ASN A 358 -8.50 -0.60 -45.06
CA ASN A 358 -7.43 -1.22 -44.25
C ASN A 358 -7.41 -0.86 -42.74
N GLY A 359 -8.47 -0.26 -42.20
CA GLY A 359 -8.58 -0.04 -40.75
C GLY A 359 -9.08 -1.28 -40.02
N VAL A 360 -8.49 -1.59 -38.87
CA VAL A 360 -8.95 -2.66 -37.95
C VAL A 360 -9.34 -2.07 -36.60
N PHE A 361 -10.30 -2.70 -35.92
CA PHE A 361 -10.66 -2.31 -34.56
C PHE A 361 -9.66 -2.86 -33.55
N VAL A 362 -9.06 -1.96 -32.79
CA VAL A 362 -8.17 -2.27 -31.66
C VAL A 362 -8.84 -1.90 -30.35
N LEU A 363 -8.53 -2.67 -29.30
CA LEU A 363 -9.05 -2.44 -27.95
C LEU A 363 -8.30 -1.27 -27.29
N LYS A 364 -9.03 -0.22 -26.92
CA LYS A 364 -8.54 0.94 -26.17
C LYS A 364 -9.31 1.09 -24.86
N LYS A 365 -8.80 1.88 -23.93
CA LYS A 365 -9.43 2.14 -22.64
C LYS A 365 -9.76 3.62 -22.51
N GLY A 366 -11.00 3.92 -22.13
CA GLY A 366 -11.50 5.28 -22.00
C GLY A 366 -12.22 5.51 -20.67
N ARG A 367 -12.83 6.69 -20.52
CA ARG A 367 -13.53 7.10 -19.27
C ARG A 367 -14.65 6.15 -18.84
N PHE A 368 -15.25 5.42 -19.77
CA PHE A 368 -16.37 4.51 -19.52
C PHE A 368 -15.98 3.02 -19.53
N GLY A 369 -14.68 2.72 -19.64
CA GLY A 369 -14.17 1.35 -19.75
C GLY A 369 -13.48 1.08 -21.09
N LYS A 370 -13.30 -0.21 -21.38
CA LYS A 370 -12.70 -0.68 -22.64
C LYS A 370 -13.66 -0.39 -23.81
N PHE A 371 -13.12 0.02 -24.95
CA PHE A 371 -13.86 0.27 -26.18
C PHE A 371 -12.98 -0.09 -27.38
N LEU A 372 -13.61 -0.33 -28.53
CA LEU A 372 -12.92 -0.59 -29.78
C LEU A 372 -12.75 0.72 -30.54
N ALA A 373 -11.53 1.04 -30.97
CA ALA A 373 -11.23 2.20 -31.80
C ALA A 373 -10.57 1.75 -33.09
N CYS A 374 -10.79 2.47 -34.19
CA CYS A 374 -10.02 2.23 -35.41
C CYS A 374 -8.52 2.49 -35.16
N ASN A 375 -7.66 1.60 -35.63
CA ASN A 375 -6.20 1.77 -35.58
C ASN A 375 -5.72 3.01 -36.35
N ASN A 376 -6.44 3.43 -37.40
CA ASN A 376 -6.14 4.62 -38.20
C ASN A 376 -6.52 5.96 -37.53
N TYR A 377 -6.77 5.99 -36.22
CA TYR A 377 -6.92 7.24 -35.47
C TYR A 377 -5.60 8.04 -35.51
N PRO A 378 -5.59 9.37 -35.74
CA PRO A 378 -6.72 10.30 -35.72
C PRO A 378 -7.47 10.48 -37.05
N LYS A 379 -7.01 9.87 -38.15
CA LYS A 379 -7.63 10.00 -39.49
C LYS A 379 -9.03 9.35 -39.55
N CYS A 380 -9.22 8.23 -38.86
CA CYS A 380 -10.53 7.58 -38.69
C CYS A 380 -10.94 7.60 -37.21
N LYS A 381 -12.00 8.36 -36.88
CA LYS A 381 -12.51 8.52 -35.50
C LYS A 381 -13.58 7.50 -35.10
N THR A 382 -13.77 6.45 -35.91
CA THR A 382 -14.80 5.43 -35.65
C THR A 382 -14.47 4.63 -34.40
N THR A 383 -15.44 4.53 -33.50
CA THR A 383 -15.36 3.74 -32.26
C THR A 383 -16.58 2.84 -32.12
N LYS A 384 -16.43 1.71 -31.42
CA LYS A 384 -17.51 0.79 -31.05
C LYS A 384 -17.37 0.41 -29.57
N PRO A 385 -18.48 0.18 -28.85
CA PRO A 385 -18.40 -0.33 -27.49
C PRO A 385 -17.78 -1.74 -27.49
N PHE A 386 -16.87 -2.01 -26.56
CA PHE A 386 -16.39 -3.37 -26.33
C PHE A 386 -17.40 -4.10 -25.45
N LEU A 387 -17.99 -5.17 -26.00
CA LEU A 387 -18.92 -6.02 -25.26
C LEU A 387 -18.16 -7.26 -24.79
N GLU A 388 -17.87 -7.31 -23.49
CA GLU A 388 -17.19 -8.45 -22.86
C GLU A 388 -18.19 -9.61 -22.73
N LYS A 389 -18.07 -10.59 -23.62
CA LYS A 389 -18.96 -11.75 -23.71
C LYS A 389 -18.41 -12.89 -22.86
N ILE A 390 -19.27 -13.58 -22.11
CA ILE A 390 -18.87 -14.76 -21.30
C ILE A 390 -18.95 -16.09 -22.07
N GLY A 391 -19.18 -16.05 -23.39
CA GLY A 391 -19.22 -17.23 -24.24
C GLY A 391 -20.51 -18.07 -24.16
N MET A 392 -21.59 -17.55 -23.54
CA MET A 392 -22.88 -18.25 -23.47
C MET A 392 -24.00 -17.48 -24.16
N LYS A 393 -24.94 -18.22 -24.76
CA LYS A 393 -26.19 -17.66 -25.29
C LYS A 393 -27.12 -17.25 -24.15
N CYS A 394 -27.93 -16.23 -24.40
CA CYS A 394 -28.89 -15.71 -23.44
C CYS A 394 -29.94 -16.78 -23.14
N PRO A 395 -30.11 -17.20 -21.88
CA PRO A 395 -31.06 -18.27 -21.53
C PRO A 395 -32.52 -17.83 -21.69
N LYS A 396 -32.80 -16.54 -21.85
CA LYS A 396 -34.16 -16.02 -22.08
C LYS A 396 -34.57 -16.03 -23.55
N CYS A 397 -33.67 -15.65 -24.47
CA CYS A 397 -34.02 -15.47 -25.87
C CYS A 397 -33.29 -16.40 -26.85
N ASN A 398 -32.30 -17.17 -26.41
CA ASN A 398 -31.47 -18.09 -27.22
C ASN A 398 -30.76 -17.49 -28.46
N GLU A 399 -30.97 -16.21 -28.76
CA GLU A 399 -30.41 -15.49 -29.90
C GLU A 399 -29.32 -14.49 -29.47
N GLY A 400 -29.51 -13.83 -28.34
CA GLY A 400 -28.50 -12.91 -27.78
C GLY A 400 -27.38 -13.64 -27.06
N GLU A 401 -26.27 -12.94 -26.81
CA GLU A 401 -25.16 -13.44 -25.98
C GLU A 401 -25.16 -12.71 -24.64
N ILE A 402 -24.64 -13.36 -23.60
CA ILE A 402 -24.50 -12.71 -22.30
C ILE A 402 -23.22 -11.87 -22.26
N ILE A 403 -23.41 -10.60 -21.92
CA ILE A 403 -22.35 -9.60 -21.81
C ILE A 403 -22.23 -9.10 -20.37
N VAL A 404 -21.00 -8.79 -19.97
CA VAL A 404 -20.68 -8.22 -18.67
C VAL A 404 -20.92 -6.71 -18.70
N LYS A 405 -21.69 -6.21 -17.73
CA LYS A 405 -21.99 -4.79 -17.55
C LYS A 405 -21.70 -4.38 -16.10
N LYS A 406 -21.58 -3.06 -15.86
CA LYS A 406 -21.43 -2.49 -14.51
C LYS A 406 -22.58 -1.54 -14.22
N ALA A 407 -23.21 -1.71 -13.05
CA ALA A 407 -24.23 -0.81 -12.53
C ALA A 407 -23.99 -0.58 -11.03
N LYS A 408 -24.05 0.69 -10.59
CA LYS A 408 -23.85 1.09 -9.18
C LYS A 408 -22.59 0.47 -8.54
N GLY A 409 -21.49 0.39 -9.30
CA GLY A 409 -20.22 -0.16 -8.83
C GLY A 409 -20.15 -1.69 -8.70
N ARG A 410 -21.21 -2.42 -9.07
CA ARG A 410 -21.24 -3.89 -9.12
C ARG A 410 -21.33 -4.39 -10.56
N THR A 411 -20.72 -5.54 -10.82
CA THR A 411 -20.81 -6.23 -12.10
C THR A 411 -22.15 -6.98 -12.18
N PHE A 412 -22.81 -6.94 -13.33
CA PHE A 412 -23.99 -7.73 -13.65
C PHE A 412 -23.90 -8.24 -15.09
N TYR A 413 -24.63 -9.30 -15.39
CA TYR A 413 -24.65 -9.98 -16.67
C TYR A 413 -25.97 -9.64 -17.36
N GLY A 414 -25.93 -9.21 -18.62
CA GLY A 414 -27.14 -8.86 -19.37
C GLY A 414 -27.10 -9.34 -20.82
N CYS A 415 -28.24 -9.37 -21.48
CA CYS A 415 -28.31 -9.75 -22.89
C CYS A 415 -27.71 -8.67 -23.81
N SER A 416 -26.98 -9.09 -24.86
CA SER A 416 -26.42 -8.21 -25.90
C SER A 416 -27.49 -7.52 -26.75
N ARG A 417 -28.72 -8.07 -26.78
CA ARG A 417 -29.87 -7.55 -27.55
C ARG A 417 -30.77 -6.60 -26.77
N TYR A 418 -30.35 -6.09 -25.62
CA TYR A 418 -31.12 -5.07 -24.92
C TYR A 418 -31.30 -3.82 -25.83
N PRO A 419 -32.51 -3.24 -25.97
CA PRO A 419 -33.72 -3.45 -25.18
C PRO A 419 -34.65 -4.60 -25.61
N ASP A 420 -34.45 -5.24 -26.75
CA ASP A 420 -35.29 -6.35 -27.25
C ASP A 420 -35.31 -7.56 -26.31
N CYS A 421 -34.24 -7.74 -25.52
CA CYS A 421 -34.18 -8.72 -24.44
C CYS A 421 -33.64 -8.08 -23.16
N ASP A 422 -34.47 -8.13 -22.12
CA ASP A 422 -34.29 -7.56 -20.78
C ASP A 422 -33.61 -8.51 -19.77
N PHE A 423 -33.11 -9.67 -20.22
CA PHE A 423 -32.44 -10.62 -19.34
C PHE A 423 -31.27 -9.95 -18.61
N SER A 424 -31.26 -10.07 -17.28
CA SER A 424 -30.18 -9.61 -16.41
C SER A 424 -30.00 -10.51 -15.18
N SER A 425 -28.76 -10.64 -14.71
CA SER A 425 -28.40 -11.40 -13.51
C SER A 425 -27.22 -10.76 -12.77
N TRP A 426 -27.24 -10.79 -11.43
CA TRP A 426 -26.09 -10.37 -10.61
C TRP A 426 -25.05 -11.48 -10.42
N LYS A 427 -25.43 -12.74 -10.60
CA LYS A 427 -24.54 -13.91 -10.55
C LYS A 427 -24.15 -14.33 -11.96
N ASN A 428 -22.92 -14.85 -12.13
CA ASN A 428 -22.47 -15.34 -13.41
C ASN A 428 -23.30 -16.55 -13.84
N PRO A 429 -24.10 -16.46 -14.92
CA PRO A 429 -24.94 -17.57 -15.34
C PRO A 429 -24.15 -18.76 -15.94
N SER A 430 -22.84 -18.60 -16.22
CA SER A 430 -21.99 -19.71 -16.69
C SER A 430 -21.37 -20.55 -15.57
N ILE A 431 -21.48 -20.10 -14.32
CA ILE A 431 -20.95 -20.80 -13.14
C ILE A 431 -22.18 -21.17 -12.30
N GLN A 432 -22.68 -22.38 -12.49
CA GLN A 432 -23.77 -22.94 -11.70
C GLN A 432 -23.23 -23.89 -10.64
#